data_AF-A0AAU7P5G9-F1
#
_entry.id   AF-A0AAU7P5G9-F1
#
_cell.length_a   1.000
_cell.length_b   1.000
_cell.length_c   1.000
_cell.angle_alpha   90.00
_cell.angle_beta   90.00
_cell.angle_gamma   90.00
#
_symmetry.space_group_name_H-M   'P 1'
#
loop_
_entity.id
_entity.type
_entity.pdbx_description
1 polymer ?
#
loop_
_entity_poly.entity_id
_entity_poly.type
_entity_poly.pdbx_seq_one_letter_code
_entity_poly.pdbx_strand_id
1 'polypeptide(L)'
;MTQIAARTPAPTGRDWFLAAVLSPSVITAVAVQGIGFLVWMLVVRHVKLGVAFAISGAFFYLLLALLSWLLYGERLTPWQWVGLVLISTGVALVSLTAQAG
;
A
#
# COMPACT_ATOMS: atom_id res chain seq x y z
N MET A 1 36.40 15.37 0.02
CA MET A 1 35.00 14.91 -0.14
C MET A 1 34.33 14.83 1.23
N THR A 2 34.04 15.98 1.88
CA THR A 2 33.61 15.98 3.30
C THR A 2 32.76 17.21 3.70
N GLN A 3 31.84 17.69 2.86
CA GLN A 3 31.03 18.90 3.17
C GLN A 3 29.58 18.90 2.64
N ILE A 4 28.94 17.74 2.46
CA ILE A 4 27.48 17.69 2.14
C ILE A 4 26.62 17.47 3.41
N ALA A 5 27.25 17.20 4.56
CA ALA A 5 26.58 16.98 5.84
C ALA A 5 26.61 18.21 6.79
N ALA A 6 26.66 19.44 6.25
CA ALA A 6 26.43 20.64 7.04
C ALA A 6 24.94 20.68 7.39
N ARG A 7 24.63 20.07 8.53
CA ARG A 7 23.32 19.95 9.18
C ARG A 7 22.49 21.23 8.98
N THR A 8 21.48 21.18 8.11
CA THR A 8 20.31 22.02 8.30
C THR A 8 19.86 21.76 9.74
N PRO A 9 19.76 22.78 10.61
CA PRO A 9 19.24 22.57 11.95
C PRO A 9 17.92 21.83 11.80
N ALA A 10 17.76 20.70 12.48
CA ALA A 10 16.46 20.03 12.53
C ALA A 10 15.45 21.12 12.91
N PRO A 11 14.36 21.32 12.15
CA PRO A 11 13.44 22.38 12.45
C PRO A 11 12.86 22.14 13.86
N THR A 12 13.31 22.94 14.82
CA THR A 12 13.03 22.75 16.24
C THR A 12 12.08 23.85 16.69
N GLY A 13 10.93 23.43 17.22
CA GLY A 13 9.95 24.34 17.81
C GLY A 13 8.53 24.14 17.31
N ARG A 14 7.59 24.79 18.02
CA ARG A 14 6.15 24.77 17.72
C ARG A 14 5.81 25.36 16.34
N ASP A 15 6.56 26.37 15.89
CA ASP A 15 6.25 27.10 14.67
C ASP A 15 6.51 26.26 13.41
N TRP A 16 7.58 25.45 13.43
CA TRP A 16 7.82 24.47 12.38
C TRP A 16 6.74 23.39 12.35
N PHE A 17 6.33 22.87 13.51
CA PHE A 17 5.30 21.83 13.59
C PHE A 17 3.98 22.35 13.04
N LEU A 18 3.57 23.57 13.41
CA LEU A 18 2.38 24.22 12.88
C LEU A 18 2.49 24.45 11.36
N ALA A 19 3.64 24.90 10.87
CA ALA A 19 3.88 25.07 9.44
C ALA A 19 3.82 23.73 8.68
N ALA A 20 4.31 22.64 9.28
CA ALA A 20 4.25 21.31 8.71
C ALA A 20 2.81 20.77 8.67
N VAL A 21 2.05 20.90 9.76
CA VAL A 21 0.65 20.46 9.83
C VAL A 21 -0.24 21.25 8.87
N LEU A 22 0.03 22.54 8.70
CA LEU A 22 -0.70 23.42 7.77
C LEU A 22 -0.19 23.34 6.33
N SER A 23 0.87 22.55 6.07
CA SER A 23 1.39 22.36 4.72
C SER A 23 0.35 21.64 3.86
N PRO A 24 0.02 22.17 2.65
CA PRO A 24 -0.95 21.54 1.76
C PRO A 24 -0.65 20.07 1.46
N SER A 25 0.64 19.71 1.35
CA SER A 25 1.06 18.33 1.10
C SER A 25 0.75 17.41 2.28
N VAL A 26 0.95 17.88 3.51
CA VAL A 26 0.66 17.10 4.72
C VAL A 26 -0.84 16.95 4.90
N ILE A 27 -1.60 18.02 4.71
CA ILE A 27 -3.07 17.98 4.77
C ILE A 27 -3.60 17.00 3.71
N THR A 28 -3.08 17.06 2.48
CA THR A 28 -3.49 16.16 1.39
C THR A 28 -3.16 14.71 1.73
N ALA A 29 -1.96 14.43 2.24
CA ALA A 29 -1.57 13.08 2.65
C ALA A 29 -2.48 12.55 3.77
N VAL A 30 -2.77 13.37 4.79
CA VAL A 30 -3.67 13.00 5.89
C VAL A 30 -5.10 12.81 5.39
N ALA A 31 -5.60 13.66 4.51
CA ALA A 31 -6.93 13.55 3.93
C ALA A 31 -7.07 12.27 3.10
N VAL A 32 -6.11 11.98 2.22
CA VAL A 32 -6.07 10.74 1.43
C VAL A 32 -5.99 9.52 2.34
N GLN A 33 -5.15 9.56 3.39
CA GLN A 33 -5.04 8.48 4.35
C GLN A 33 -6.34 8.27 5.13
N GLY A 34 -7.01 9.35 5.55
CA GLY A 34 -8.29 9.31 6.24
C GLY A 34 -9.39 8.71 5.36
N ILE A 35 -9.49 9.15 4.11
CA ILE A 35 -10.42 8.58 3.12
C ILE A 35 -10.12 7.10 2.89
N GLY A 36 -8.84 6.75 2.69
CA GLY A 36 -8.41 5.35 2.52
C GLY A 36 -8.77 4.48 3.71
N PHE A 37 -8.62 5.00 4.94
CA PHE A 37 -9.02 4.30 6.15
C PHE A 37 -10.55 4.10 6.24
N LEU A 38 -11.34 5.12 5.90
CA LEU A 38 -12.81 5.00 5.85
C LEU A 38 -13.25 3.96 4.82
N VAL A 39 -12.66 4.00 3.62
CA VAL A 39 -12.90 2.97 2.59
C VAL A 39 -12.53 1.59 3.10
N TRP A 40 -11.38 1.46 3.76
CA TRP A 40 -10.96 0.19 4.37
C TRP A 40 -11.94 -0.31 5.44
N MET A 41 -12.43 0.58 6.31
CA MET A 41 -13.46 0.22 7.29
C MET A 41 -14.76 -0.25 6.64
N LEU A 42 -15.17 0.40 5.54
CA LEU A 42 -16.35 -0.05 4.77
C LEU A 42 -16.12 -1.45 4.19
N VAL A 43 -14.94 -1.74 3.67
CA VAL A 43 -14.59 -3.10 3.19
C VAL A 43 -14.69 -4.11 4.33
N VAL A 44 -14.01 -3.87 5.45
CA VAL A 44 -14.00 -4.79 6.60
C VAL A 44 -15.40 -4.98 7.21
N ARG A 45 -16.30 -4.00 7.06
CA ARG A 45 -17.70 -4.13 7.49
C ARG A 45 -18.51 -5.13 6.65
N HIS A 46 -18.21 -5.29 5.36
CA HIS A 46 -19.00 -6.12 4.45
C HIS A 46 -18.34 -7.46 4.14
N VAL A 47 -17.02 -7.59 4.32
CA VAL A 47 -16.27 -8.83 4.04
C VAL A 47 -15.52 -9.28 5.29
N LYS A 48 -15.45 -10.61 5.51
CA LYS A 48 -14.67 -11.19 6.62
C LYS A 48 -13.22 -10.68 6.55
N LEU A 49 -12.68 -10.24 7.70
CA LEU A 49 -11.37 -9.59 7.79
C LEU A 49 -10.25 -10.40 7.10
N GLY A 50 -10.23 -11.73 7.30
CA GLY A 50 -9.24 -12.60 6.67
C GLY A 50 -9.30 -12.61 5.13
N VAL A 51 -10.50 -12.51 4.55
CA VAL A 51 -10.71 -12.43 3.10
C VAL A 51 -10.24 -11.09 2.56
N ALA A 52 -10.57 -10.00 3.25
CA ALA A 52 -10.15 -8.66 2.85
C ALA A 52 -8.61 -8.54 2.81
N PHE A 53 -7.91 -9.11 3.82
CA PHE A 53 -6.45 -9.16 3.82
C PHE A 53 -5.88 -10.05 2.72
N ALA A 54 -6.46 -11.24 2.51
CA ALA A 54 -6.02 -12.15 1.44
C ALA A 54 -6.11 -11.46 0.06
N ILE A 55 -7.28 -10.89 -0.27
CA ILE A 55 -7.51 -10.18 -1.54
C ILE A 55 -6.55 -9.00 -1.68
N SER A 56 -6.39 -8.18 -0.64
CA SER A 56 -5.50 -7.01 -0.69
C SER A 56 -4.05 -7.42 -0.96
N GLY A 57 -3.55 -8.46 -0.29
CA GLY A 57 -2.19 -8.96 -0.48
C GLY A 57 -1.93 -9.45 -1.91
N ALA A 58 -2.84 -10.26 -2.48
CA ALA A 58 -2.71 -10.70 -3.86
C ALA A 58 -2.79 -9.54 -4.86
N PHE A 59 -3.72 -8.61 -4.65
CA PHE A 59 -3.85 -7.43 -5.49
C PHE A 59 -2.57 -6.60 -5.49
N PHE A 60 -1.95 -6.37 -4.33
CA PHE A 60 -0.67 -5.66 -4.25
C PHE A 60 0.43 -6.37 -5.03
N TYR A 61 0.52 -7.70 -4.93
CA TYR A 61 1.55 -8.47 -5.64
C TYR A 61 1.35 -8.43 -7.16
N LEU A 62 0.10 -8.57 -7.62
CA LEU A 62 -0.28 -8.44 -9.03
C LEU A 62 -0.01 -7.04 -9.56
N LEU A 63 -0.40 -6.01 -8.79
CA LEU A 63 -0.19 -4.61 -9.16
C LEU A 63 1.30 -4.29 -9.23
N LEU A 64 2.09 -4.76 -8.26
CA LEU A 64 3.54 -4.55 -8.27
C LEU A 64 4.19 -5.23 -9.47
N ALA A 65 3.82 -6.48 -9.77
CA ALA A 65 4.28 -7.17 -10.97
C ALA A 65 3.94 -6.40 -12.26
N LEU A 66 2.71 -5.88 -12.37
CA LEU A 66 2.26 -5.08 -13.51
C LEU A 66 3.04 -3.76 -13.62
N LEU A 67 3.21 -3.04 -12.51
CA LEU A 67 3.94 -1.78 -12.48
C LEU A 67 5.43 -1.96 -12.75
N SER A 68 6.05 -3.03 -12.25
CA SER A 68 7.44 -3.39 -12.57
C SER A 68 7.60 -3.62 -14.08
N TRP A 69 6.67 -4.36 -14.69
CA TRP A 69 6.70 -4.58 -16.13
C TRP A 69 6.47 -3.29 -16.95
N LEU A 70 5.51 -2.46 -16.55
CA LEU A 70 5.12 -1.25 -17.29
C LEU A 70 6.11 -0.08 -17.12
N LEU A 71 6.60 0.17 -15.90
CA LEU A 71 7.46 1.31 -15.59
C LEU A 71 8.95 1.02 -15.80
N TYR A 72 9.37 -0.22 -15.52
CA TYR A 72 10.79 -0.61 -15.52
C TYR A 72 11.14 -1.59 -16.65
N GLY A 73 10.15 -2.10 -17.39
CA GLY A 73 10.38 -3.07 -18.47
C GLY A 73 10.83 -4.45 -17.98
N GLU A 74 10.81 -4.68 -16.67
CA GLU A 74 11.28 -5.92 -16.06
C GLU A 74 10.31 -7.05 -16.38
N ARG A 75 10.83 -8.08 -17.03
CA ARG A 75 10.05 -9.28 -17.35
C ARG A 75 10.06 -10.21 -16.15
N LEU A 76 8.89 -10.65 -15.73
CA LEU A 76 8.77 -11.67 -14.71
C LEU A 76 9.35 -12.99 -15.22
N THR A 77 10.19 -13.60 -14.40
CA THR A 77 10.68 -14.96 -14.60
C THR A 77 9.52 -15.96 -14.55
N PRO A 78 9.63 -17.13 -15.20
CA PRO A 78 8.59 -18.16 -15.15
C PRO A 78 8.20 -18.57 -13.71
N TRP A 79 9.16 -18.60 -12.79
CA TRP A 79 8.89 -18.92 -11.37
C TRP A 79 8.09 -17.82 -10.64
N GLN A 80 8.29 -16.55 -10.99
CA GLN A 80 7.47 -15.46 -10.45
C GLN A 80 6.02 -15.58 -10.91
N TRP A 81 5.78 -15.98 -12.17
CA TRP A 81 4.43 -16.30 -12.66
C TRP A 81 3.78 -17.44 -11.89
N VAL A 82 4.52 -18.51 -11.61
CA VAL A 82 4.03 -19.63 -10.77
C VAL A 82 3.63 -19.13 -9.38
N GLY A 83 4.47 -18.34 -8.73
CA GLY A 83 4.14 -17.73 -7.44
C GLY A 83 2.88 -16.87 -7.49
N LEU A 84 2.72 -16.08 -8.56
CA LEU A 84 1.56 -15.20 -8.75
C LEU A 84 0.26 -15.98 -8.92
N VAL A 85 0.29 -17.07 -9.69
CA VAL A 85 -0.86 -17.99 -9.84
C VAL A 85 -1.18 -18.66 -8.52
N LEU A 86 -0.16 -19.11 -7.77
CA LEU A 86 -0.34 -19.77 -6.48
C LEU A 86 -0.98 -18.83 -5.44
N ILE A 87 -0.49 -17.60 -5.32
CA ILE A 87 -1.07 -16.56 -4.45
C ILE A 87 -2.52 -16.29 -4.85
N SER A 88 -2.78 -16.09 -6.15
CA SER A 88 -4.14 -15.82 -6.66
C SER A 88 -5.10 -16.97 -6.37
N THR A 89 -4.62 -18.22 -6.51
CA THR A 89 -5.40 -19.42 -6.21
C THR A 89 -5.71 -19.52 -4.71
N GLY A 90 -4.71 -19.28 -3.84
CA GLY A 90 -4.91 -19.25 -2.40
C GLY A 90 -5.98 -18.24 -1.96
N VAL A 91 -5.95 -17.03 -2.54
CA VAL A 91 -6.97 -16.01 -2.29
C VAL A 91 -8.35 -16.41 -2.80
N ALA A 92 -8.44 -17.02 -3.99
CA ALA A 92 -9.70 -17.52 -4.53
C ALA A 92 -10.32 -18.56 -3.59
N LEU A 93 -9.51 -19.51 -3.09
CA LEU A 93 -9.96 -20.51 -2.13
C LEU A 93 -10.48 -19.89 -0.82
N VAL A 94 -9.75 -18.92 -0.25
CA VAL A 94 -10.19 -18.20 0.97
C VAL A 94 -11.48 -17.42 0.72
N SER A 95 -11.63 -16.83 -0.47
CA SER A 95 -12.82 -16.04 -0.83
C SER A 95 -14.04 -16.93 -1.07
N LEU A 96 -13.86 -18.11 -1.66
CA LEU A 96 -14.93 -19.08 -1.89
C LEU A 96 -15.44 -19.69 -0.59
N THR A 97 -14.55 -20.09 0.32
CA THR A 97 -14.95 -20.66 1.62
C THR A 97 -15.65 -19.63 2.50
N ALA A 98 -15.29 -18.36 2.38
CA ALA A 98 -15.93 -17.29 3.11
C ALA A 98 -17.37 -16.98 2.66
N GLN A 99 -17.71 -17.26 1.39
CA GLN A 99 -19.07 -17.15 0.85
C GLN A 99 -19.94 -18.37 1.16
N ALA A 100 -19.31 -19.53 1.39
CA ALA A 100 -19.98 -20.81 1.59
C ALA A 100 -20.49 -21.06 3.02
N GLY A 101 -20.17 -20.18 3.99
CA GLY A 101 -20.61 -20.30 5.39
C GLY A 101 -20.94 -18.96 6.00
#